data_AF-A0A2C8FF12-F1
#
_entry.id   AF-A0A2C8FF12-F1
#
_cell.length_a   1.000
_cell.length_b   1.000
_cell.length_c   1.000
_cell.angle_alpha   90.00
_cell.angle_beta   90.00
_cell.angle_gamma   90.00
#
_symmetry.space_group_name_H-M   'P 1'
#
loop_
_entity.id
_entity.type
_entity.pdbx_description
1 polymer ?
#
loop_
_entity_poly.entity_id
_entity_poly.type
_entity_poly.pdbx_seq_one_letter_code
_entity_poly.pdbx_strand_id
1 'polypeptide(L)'
;MALPQNMVRAVYRESPVPQHQGNPLIEALPPLMDTRQVREGLAGNVHFDPQSIYAGGRERAHIISSLLDDFFQPLSAHVQLEEKISIMIRRGYVGRNLADGSLNTHLQNGYERVMKGDLEVNRFAHAQSTASSLSLIGCSGSGKSTTITRIFATYPQVIYHEDYNFTQITYLKIDCPHDGTLKNLCIQFFRALDRILHTDYETKIAGKRLGIEQLLAMMSQVANAHAVGVLVIDEIQHLDRRRAGGVDKMLNFFVTLVNTIGLPVIFVGTPKARPIFEKDLRSARRGAGFGSLIWEPMKSPEFNKKASREWIAFTNERSGLGSSDH
;
A
#
# COMPACT_ATOMS: atom_id res chain seq x y z
N MET A 1 -1.34 -18.75 23.33
CA MET A 1 -2.65 -18.15 22.97
C MET A 1 -2.77 -18.20 21.45
N ALA A 2 -3.90 -18.63 20.90
CA ALA A 2 -4.11 -18.60 19.45
C ALA A 2 -4.25 -17.14 18.98
N LEU A 3 -3.54 -16.77 17.92
CA LEU A 3 -3.67 -15.43 17.33
C LEU A 3 -4.94 -15.34 16.47
N PRO A 4 -5.50 -14.14 16.27
CA PRO A 4 -6.55 -13.91 15.27
C PRO A 4 -6.14 -14.39 13.88
N GLN A 5 -7.11 -14.78 13.05
CA GLN A 5 -6.85 -15.34 11.71
C GLN A 5 -6.06 -14.40 10.77
N ASN A 6 -6.17 -13.08 10.95
CA ASN A 6 -5.49 -12.07 10.15
C ASN A 6 -4.10 -11.67 10.68
N MET A 7 -3.61 -12.33 11.72
CA MET A 7 -2.36 -12.02 12.40
C MET A 7 -1.43 -13.24 12.43
N VAL A 8 -0.15 -13.01 12.13
CA VAL A 8 0.89 -14.04 12.18
C VAL A 8 1.91 -13.76 13.28
N ARG A 9 2.60 -14.79 13.77
CA ARG A 9 3.75 -14.62 14.68
C ARG A 9 4.96 -14.14 13.89
N ALA A 10 5.71 -13.22 14.47
CA ALA A 10 6.97 -12.76 13.89
C ALA A 10 7.97 -13.91 13.78
N VAL A 11 8.63 -14.00 12.63
CA VAL A 11 9.79 -14.86 12.40
C VAL A 11 10.88 -13.99 11.84
N TYR A 12 11.92 -13.72 12.64
CA TYR A 12 12.99 -12.83 12.27
C TYR A 12 14.00 -13.52 11.38
N ARG A 13 14.38 -12.86 10.29
CA ARG A 13 15.44 -13.28 9.38
C ARG A 13 16.35 -12.11 9.13
N GLU A 14 17.66 -12.35 9.25
CA GLU A 14 18.66 -11.33 9.02
C GLU A 14 18.50 -10.71 7.62
N SER A 15 18.50 -9.38 7.57
CA SER A 15 18.35 -8.68 6.30
C SER A 15 19.65 -8.68 5.49
N PRO A 16 19.62 -8.94 4.17
CA PRO A 16 20.79 -8.79 3.31
C PRO A 16 21.18 -7.33 3.06
N VAL A 17 20.31 -6.37 3.45
CA VAL A 17 20.54 -4.94 3.29
C VAL A 17 21.05 -4.37 4.62
N PRO A 18 22.27 -3.80 4.68
CA PRO A 18 22.85 -3.32 5.93
C PRO A 18 21.98 -2.33 6.70
N GLN A 19 21.26 -1.44 6.02
CA GLN A 19 20.38 -0.45 6.65
C GLN A 19 19.12 -1.05 7.28
N HIS A 20 18.83 -2.32 7.03
CA HIS A 20 17.66 -3.03 7.56
C HIS A 20 18.02 -4.01 8.68
N GLN A 21 19.31 -4.30 8.87
CA GLN A 21 19.80 -5.27 9.86
C GLN A 21 19.51 -4.80 11.28
N GLY A 22 19.14 -5.75 12.14
CA GLY A 22 18.86 -5.48 13.55
C GLY A 22 17.57 -4.68 13.78
N ASN A 23 16.70 -4.56 12.77
CA ASN A 23 15.36 -3.98 12.90
C ASN A 23 14.30 -5.08 12.87
N PRO A 24 13.71 -5.46 14.02
CA PRO A 24 12.71 -6.53 14.11
C PRO A 24 11.50 -6.32 13.21
N LEU A 25 11.09 -5.06 12.96
CA LEU A 25 9.95 -4.74 12.10
C LEU A 25 10.22 -5.00 10.62
N ILE A 26 11.50 -4.98 10.20
CA ILE A 26 11.89 -5.31 8.82
C ILE A 26 12.22 -6.80 8.70
N GLU A 27 12.92 -7.36 9.68
CA GLU A 27 13.36 -8.75 9.67
C GLU A 27 12.22 -9.76 9.82
N ALA A 28 11.06 -9.33 10.34
CA ALA A 28 9.85 -10.15 10.38
C ALA A 28 9.03 -10.14 9.08
N LEU A 29 9.35 -9.27 8.11
CA LEU A 29 8.67 -9.25 6.81
C LEU A 29 9.07 -10.46 5.95
N PRO A 30 8.27 -10.81 4.92
CA PRO A 30 8.70 -11.73 3.88
C PRO A 30 10.09 -11.36 3.33
N PRO A 31 10.91 -12.34 2.92
CA PRO A 31 12.21 -12.06 2.33
C PRO A 31 12.05 -11.24 1.05
N LEU A 32 13.14 -10.61 0.60
CA LEU A 32 13.16 -9.94 -0.70
C LEU A 32 12.94 -11.00 -1.78
N MET A 33 11.82 -10.90 -2.49
CA MET A 33 11.47 -11.82 -3.56
C MET A 33 12.25 -11.45 -4.82
N ASP A 34 12.77 -12.45 -5.53
CA ASP A 34 13.26 -12.25 -6.88
C ASP A 34 12.10 -12.11 -7.89
N THR A 35 12.40 -11.76 -9.14
CA THR A 35 11.39 -11.57 -10.18
C THR A 35 10.53 -12.82 -10.42
N ARG A 36 11.10 -14.02 -10.27
CA ARG A 36 10.37 -15.28 -10.48
C ARG A 36 9.39 -15.51 -9.33
N GLN A 37 9.83 -15.35 -8.09
CA GLN A 37 9.00 -15.47 -6.90
C GLN A 37 7.84 -14.47 -6.91
N VAL A 38 8.09 -13.22 -7.34
CA VAL A 38 7.04 -12.21 -7.49
C VAL A 38 6.01 -12.66 -8.54
N ARG A 39 6.45 -13.20 -9.67
CA ARG A 39 5.52 -13.71 -10.70
C ARG A 39 4.68 -14.87 -10.14
N GLU A 40 5.33 -15.88 -9.58
CA GLU A 40 4.63 -17.06 -9.03
C GLU A 40 3.64 -16.65 -7.92
N GLY A 41 4.01 -15.72 -7.04
CA GLY A 41 3.15 -15.25 -5.96
C GLY A 41 1.98 -14.36 -6.40
N LEU A 42 2.09 -13.67 -7.54
CA LEU A 42 1.00 -12.86 -8.09
C LEU A 42 0.08 -13.63 -9.04
N ALA A 43 0.57 -14.73 -9.62
CA ALA A 43 -0.14 -15.51 -10.61
C ALA A 43 -1.47 -16.06 -10.06
N GLY A 44 -2.47 -16.06 -10.92
CA GLY A 44 -3.77 -16.66 -10.64
C GLY A 44 -3.70 -18.18 -10.62
N ASN A 45 -4.35 -18.82 -9.64
CA ASN A 45 -4.48 -20.28 -9.63
C ASN A 45 -5.74 -20.71 -10.39
N VAL A 46 -5.63 -20.80 -11.72
CA VAL A 46 -6.76 -21.21 -12.56
C VAL A 46 -6.81 -22.73 -12.64
N HIS A 47 -7.84 -23.33 -12.06
CA HIS A 47 -8.14 -24.75 -12.28
C HIS A 47 -8.81 -24.91 -13.64
N PHE A 48 -8.12 -25.59 -14.56
CA PHE A 48 -8.65 -25.91 -15.88
C PHE A 48 -8.83 -27.43 -16.00
N ASP A 49 -10.06 -27.88 -16.20
CA ASP A 49 -10.36 -29.25 -16.59
C ASP A 49 -10.43 -29.34 -18.12
N PRO A 50 -9.54 -30.09 -18.79
CA PRO A 50 -9.58 -30.27 -20.25
C PRO A 50 -10.92 -30.78 -20.79
N GLN A 51 -11.70 -31.51 -19.99
CA GLN A 51 -13.02 -32.01 -20.40
C GLN A 51 -14.07 -30.90 -20.51
N SER A 52 -13.81 -29.74 -19.90
CA SER A 52 -14.69 -28.55 -19.95
C SER A 52 -14.97 -28.08 -21.38
N ILE A 53 -14.10 -28.39 -22.35
CA ILE A 53 -14.32 -28.03 -23.76
C ILE A 53 -15.50 -28.77 -24.38
N TYR A 54 -15.85 -29.94 -23.86
CA TYR A 54 -16.96 -30.78 -24.35
C TYR A 54 -18.29 -30.48 -23.65
N ALA A 55 -18.29 -29.67 -22.59
CA ALA A 55 -19.48 -29.24 -21.87
C ALA A 55 -20.48 -28.51 -22.77
N GLY A 56 -21.76 -28.44 -22.35
CA GLY A 56 -22.81 -27.74 -23.09
C GLY A 56 -22.53 -26.23 -23.23
N GLY A 57 -23.09 -25.58 -24.25
CA GLY A 57 -22.80 -24.15 -24.53
C GLY A 57 -23.03 -23.21 -23.34
N ARG A 58 -24.09 -23.42 -22.54
CA ARG A 58 -24.37 -22.63 -21.34
C ARG A 58 -23.38 -22.93 -20.20
N GLU A 59 -23.06 -24.20 -20.00
CA GLU A 59 -22.10 -24.64 -18.98
C GLU A 59 -20.70 -24.07 -19.24
N ARG A 60 -20.23 -24.09 -20.50
CA ARG A 60 -18.97 -23.43 -20.88
C ARG A 60 -18.98 -21.94 -20.61
N ALA A 61 -20.10 -21.25 -20.78
CA ALA A 61 -20.19 -19.82 -20.45
C ALA A 61 -20.00 -19.58 -18.94
N HIS A 62 -20.56 -20.44 -18.08
CA HIS A 62 -20.33 -20.39 -16.64
C HIS A 62 -18.87 -20.71 -16.28
N ILE A 63 -18.27 -21.73 -16.90
CA ILE A 63 -16.85 -22.08 -16.70
C ILE A 63 -15.96 -20.90 -17.10
N ILE A 64 -16.16 -20.30 -18.29
CA ILE A 64 -15.37 -19.14 -18.74
C ILE A 64 -15.52 -17.97 -17.77
N SER A 65 -16.73 -17.73 -17.26
CA SER A 65 -16.97 -16.67 -16.28
C SER A 65 -16.21 -16.90 -14.98
N SER A 66 -16.13 -18.14 -14.47
CA SER A 66 -15.40 -18.42 -13.23
C SER A 66 -13.88 -18.33 -13.38
N LEU A 67 -13.34 -18.55 -14.59
CA LEU A 67 -11.91 -18.34 -14.84
C LEU A 67 -11.50 -16.87 -14.61
N LEU A 68 -12.40 -15.91 -14.81
CA LEU A 68 -12.10 -14.48 -14.66
C LEU A 68 -11.85 -14.06 -13.20
N ASP A 69 -12.34 -14.84 -12.24
CA ASP A 69 -12.19 -14.54 -10.82
C ASP A 69 -10.74 -14.75 -10.37
N ASP A 70 -10.13 -15.85 -10.80
CA ASP A 70 -8.78 -16.24 -10.37
C ASP A 70 -7.69 -15.90 -11.38
N PHE A 71 -8.01 -15.78 -12.68
CA PHE A 71 -7.01 -15.53 -13.71
C PHE A 71 -6.28 -14.19 -13.50
N PHE A 72 -4.97 -14.28 -13.31
CA PHE A 72 -4.09 -13.13 -13.26
C PHE A 72 -2.73 -13.51 -13.82
N GLN A 73 -2.32 -12.82 -14.88
CA GLN A 73 -1.03 -13.02 -15.51
C GLN A 73 -0.10 -11.87 -15.12
N PRO A 74 0.93 -12.12 -14.29
CA PRO A 74 1.90 -11.10 -13.91
C PRO A 74 2.65 -10.56 -15.14
N LEU A 75 2.87 -9.25 -15.16
CA LEU A 75 3.55 -8.52 -16.23
C LEU A 75 4.70 -7.72 -15.62
N SER A 76 5.56 -7.17 -16.48
CA SER A 76 6.69 -6.34 -16.05
C SER A 76 6.25 -5.17 -15.14
N ALA A 77 5.12 -4.54 -15.44
CA ALA A 77 4.54 -3.46 -14.64
C ALA A 77 4.10 -3.93 -13.24
N HIS A 78 3.60 -5.16 -13.10
CA HIS A 78 3.23 -5.75 -11.82
C HIS A 78 4.46 -5.95 -10.93
N VAL A 79 5.55 -6.47 -11.51
CA VAL A 79 6.83 -6.67 -10.79
C VAL A 79 7.42 -5.33 -10.35
N GLN A 80 7.43 -4.32 -11.22
CA GLN A 80 7.93 -2.98 -10.87
C GLN A 80 7.11 -2.30 -9.77
N LEU A 81 5.79 -2.53 -9.75
CA LEU A 81 4.93 -2.01 -8.69
C LEU A 81 5.21 -2.72 -7.36
N GLU A 82 5.36 -4.06 -7.39
CA GLU A 82 5.73 -4.85 -6.21
C GLU A 82 7.05 -4.36 -5.62
N GLU A 83 8.09 -4.19 -6.45
CA GLU A 83 9.41 -3.73 -6.00
C GLU A 83 9.31 -2.38 -5.27
N LYS A 84 8.55 -1.43 -5.83
CA LYS A 84 8.32 -0.12 -5.18
C LYS A 84 7.57 -0.26 -3.86
N ILE A 85 6.53 -1.08 -3.80
CA ILE A 85 5.77 -1.33 -2.56
C ILE A 85 6.66 -1.98 -1.50
N SER A 86 7.46 -2.97 -1.89
CA SER A 86 8.43 -3.69 -1.05
C SER A 86 9.45 -2.74 -0.42
N ILE A 87 9.98 -1.79 -1.20
CA ILE A 87 10.88 -0.75 -0.69
C ILE A 87 10.13 0.23 0.22
N MET A 88 8.91 0.65 -0.15
CA MET A 88 8.12 1.59 0.65
C MET A 88 7.80 1.01 2.03
N ILE A 89 7.30 -0.23 2.14
CA ILE A 89 7.01 -0.89 3.43
C ILE A 89 8.26 -0.85 4.32
N ARG A 90 9.41 -1.31 3.80
CA ARG A 90 10.67 -1.37 4.58
C ARG A 90 11.19 0.02 4.95
N ARG A 91 11.14 0.99 4.03
CA ARG A 91 11.50 2.39 4.35
C ARG A 91 10.62 3.00 5.43
N GLY A 92 9.35 2.60 5.51
CA GLY A 92 8.48 2.98 6.62
C GLY A 92 9.06 2.55 7.96
N TYR A 93 9.80 1.44 8.02
CA TYR A 93 10.37 0.92 9.25
C TYR A 93 11.80 1.37 9.55
N VAL A 94 12.58 1.86 8.58
CA VAL A 94 13.99 2.21 8.83
C VAL A 94 14.19 3.16 10.03
N GLY A 95 13.32 4.15 10.20
CA GLY A 95 13.37 5.06 11.37
C GLY A 95 12.72 4.52 12.66
N ARG A 96 12.15 3.33 12.63
CA ARG A 96 11.36 2.72 13.70
C ARG A 96 11.93 1.35 14.02
N ASN A 97 12.61 1.21 15.14
CA ASN A 97 13.18 -0.05 15.56
C ASN A 97 12.78 -0.36 17.01
N LEU A 98 12.29 -1.58 17.21
CA LEU A 98 11.85 -2.11 18.51
C LEU A 98 13.04 -2.42 19.43
N ALA A 99 14.22 -2.71 18.86
CA ALA A 99 15.40 -3.15 19.61
C ALA A 99 16.27 -2.00 20.15
N ASP A 100 16.30 -0.83 19.48
CA ASP A 100 17.19 0.29 19.83
C ASP A 100 16.49 1.50 20.47
N GLY A 101 15.16 1.41 20.65
CA GLY A 101 14.35 2.47 21.23
C GLY A 101 14.02 3.65 20.29
N SER A 102 14.46 3.64 19.03
CA SER A 102 14.11 4.68 18.05
C SER A 102 12.60 4.81 17.84
N LEU A 103 11.84 3.72 17.97
CA LEU A 103 10.37 3.79 17.95
C LEU A 103 9.83 4.66 19.10
N ASN A 104 10.37 4.50 20.31
CA ASN A 104 9.96 5.29 21.47
C ASN A 104 10.31 6.78 21.29
N THR A 105 11.49 7.06 20.73
CA THR A 105 11.88 8.43 20.36
C THR A 105 10.92 9.02 19.32
N HIS A 106 10.50 8.24 18.33
CA HIS A 106 9.50 8.64 17.35
C HIS A 106 8.13 8.93 18.00
N LEU A 107 7.69 8.10 18.95
CA LEU A 107 6.45 8.29 19.70
C LEU A 107 6.48 9.56 20.56
N GLN A 108 7.59 9.81 21.27
CA GLN A 108 7.77 11.01 22.10
C GLN A 108 7.79 12.28 21.24
N ASN A 109 8.55 12.28 20.16
CA ASN A 109 8.60 13.40 19.21
C ASN A 109 7.22 13.68 18.60
N GLY A 110 6.47 12.63 18.26
CA GLY A 110 5.08 12.74 17.81
C GLY A 110 4.21 13.41 18.86
N TYR A 111 4.22 12.90 20.10
CA TYR A 111 3.42 13.42 21.21
C TYR A 111 3.71 14.91 21.50
N GLU A 112 4.98 15.32 21.53
CA GLU A 112 5.35 16.71 21.77
C GLU A 112 4.82 17.67 20.69
N ARG A 113 4.89 17.27 19.41
CA ARG A 113 4.36 18.09 18.30
C ARG A 113 2.87 18.31 18.42
N VAL A 114 2.14 17.26 18.82
CA VAL A 114 0.69 17.33 19.07
C VAL A 114 0.37 18.28 20.22
N MET A 115 1.10 18.18 21.33
CA MET A 115 0.85 18.99 22.52
C MET A 115 1.19 20.47 22.31
N LYS A 116 2.23 20.76 21.52
CA LYS A 116 2.65 22.15 21.22
C LYS A 116 1.78 22.82 20.15
N GLY A 117 0.86 22.08 19.51
CA GLY A 117 0.04 22.59 18.39
C GLY A 117 0.87 22.96 17.16
N ASP A 118 2.12 22.51 17.09
CA ASP A 118 3.13 22.96 16.15
C ASP A 118 3.41 21.85 15.13
N LEU A 119 2.41 21.61 14.28
CA LEU A 119 2.50 20.62 13.18
C LEU A 119 3.33 21.14 12.00
N GLU A 120 3.60 22.45 11.96
CA GLU A 120 4.29 23.16 10.88
C GLU A 120 5.82 23.19 11.06
N VAL A 121 6.39 22.54 12.09
CA VAL A 121 7.82 22.60 12.37
C VAL A 121 8.63 21.79 11.35
N ASN A 122 8.95 22.44 10.23
CA ASN A 122 10.09 22.16 9.37
C ASN A 122 11.40 22.45 10.12
N ARG A 123 11.70 21.72 11.20
CA ARG A 123 13.03 21.73 11.83
C ARG A 123 13.27 20.37 12.44
N PHE A 124 13.96 19.51 11.71
CA PHE A 124 15.17 18.80 12.17
C PHE A 124 15.75 18.07 10.94
N ALA A 125 16.84 18.59 10.40
CA ALA A 125 17.63 17.98 9.33
C ALA A 125 18.37 16.70 9.75
N HIS A 126 17.95 16.06 10.85
CA HIS A 126 18.59 14.86 11.41
C HIS A 126 17.66 13.65 11.55
N ALA A 127 16.34 13.79 11.40
CA ALA A 127 15.49 12.66 11.03
C ALA A 127 15.38 12.69 9.51
N GLN A 128 16.10 11.81 8.81
CA GLN A 128 15.85 11.55 7.40
C GLN A 128 14.34 11.26 7.28
N SER A 129 13.56 12.19 6.71
CA SER A 129 12.14 11.96 6.50
C SER A 129 12.01 10.77 5.55
N THR A 130 11.63 9.61 6.10
CA THR A 130 11.31 8.38 5.34
C THR A 130 10.01 8.54 4.55
N ALA A 131 9.28 9.63 4.81
CA ALA A 131 8.00 9.96 4.23
C ALA A 131 8.14 10.11 2.71
N SER A 132 7.76 9.06 2.02
CA SER A 132 7.84 8.93 0.57
C SER A 132 6.45 8.62 0.03
N SER A 133 6.10 9.24 -1.09
CA SER A 133 4.82 8.99 -1.75
C SER A 133 5.00 8.33 -3.11
N LEU A 134 4.01 7.52 -3.48
CA LEU A 134 3.86 6.91 -4.80
C LEU A 134 2.45 7.20 -5.30
N SER A 135 2.31 7.66 -6.54
CA SER A 135 1.00 7.81 -7.19
C SER A 135 0.81 6.72 -8.24
N LEU A 136 -0.27 5.97 -8.16
CA LEU A 136 -0.70 4.99 -9.17
C LEU A 136 -1.95 5.51 -9.89
N ILE A 137 -1.76 6.01 -11.11
CA ILE A 137 -2.81 6.71 -11.87
C ILE A 137 -3.22 5.89 -13.08
N GLY A 138 -4.50 5.59 -13.23
CA GLY A 138 -5.01 4.87 -14.41
C GLY A 138 -6.52 4.92 -14.51
N CYS A 139 -7.06 4.68 -15.70
CA CYS A 139 -8.51 4.66 -15.92
C CYS A 139 -9.24 3.69 -14.99
N SER A 140 -10.53 3.93 -14.72
CA SER A 140 -11.33 2.95 -13.97
C SER A 140 -11.34 1.61 -14.71
N GLY A 141 -11.28 0.50 -13.97
CA GLY A 141 -11.19 -0.84 -14.55
C GLY A 141 -9.81 -1.25 -15.07
N SER A 142 -8.76 -0.43 -14.95
CA SER A 142 -7.41 -0.80 -15.43
C SER A 142 -6.65 -1.82 -14.55
N GLY A 143 -7.29 -2.38 -13.51
CA GLY A 143 -6.69 -3.40 -12.65
C GLY A 143 -5.78 -2.87 -11.52
N LYS A 144 -5.77 -1.56 -11.24
CA LYS A 144 -4.94 -0.96 -10.16
C LYS A 144 -5.17 -1.58 -8.79
N SER A 145 -6.42 -1.50 -8.30
CA SER A 145 -6.79 -1.98 -6.97
C SER A 145 -6.64 -3.49 -6.88
N THR A 146 -6.97 -4.24 -7.94
CA THR A 146 -6.74 -5.69 -8.03
C THR A 146 -5.26 -6.03 -7.89
N THR A 147 -4.38 -5.33 -8.61
CA THR A 147 -2.93 -5.55 -8.55
C THR A 147 -2.39 -5.23 -7.16
N ILE A 148 -2.78 -4.10 -6.58
CA ILE A 148 -2.37 -3.70 -5.23
C ILE A 148 -2.82 -4.73 -4.18
N THR A 149 -4.07 -5.18 -4.25
CA THR A 149 -4.59 -6.20 -3.33
C THR A 149 -3.81 -7.50 -3.47
N ARG A 150 -3.50 -7.94 -4.70
CA ARG A 150 -2.68 -9.15 -4.94
C ARG A 150 -1.25 -9.01 -4.42
N ILE A 151 -0.61 -7.86 -4.61
CA ILE A 151 0.72 -7.59 -4.04
C ILE A 151 0.65 -7.63 -2.52
N PHE A 152 -0.30 -6.96 -1.89
CA PHE A 152 -0.40 -6.98 -0.43
C PHE A 152 -0.77 -8.34 0.15
N ALA A 153 -1.45 -9.21 -0.61
CA ALA A 153 -1.72 -10.58 -0.19
C ALA A 153 -0.44 -11.43 -0.01
N THR A 154 0.70 -11.00 -0.57
CA THR A 154 2.00 -11.66 -0.32
C THR A 154 2.67 -11.21 0.99
N TYR A 155 2.07 -10.24 1.69
CA TYR A 155 2.54 -9.73 2.98
C TYR A 155 1.50 -10.06 4.06
N PRO A 156 1.90 -10.57 5.23
CA PRO A 156 0.98 -10.69 6.35
C PRO A 156 0.51 -9.30 6.75
N GLN A 157 -0.80 -9.05 6.83
CA GLN A 157 -1.32 -7.72 7.16
C GLN A 157 -0.90 -7.27 8.57
N VAL A 158 -0.90 -8.21 9.52
CA VAL A 158 -0.53 -7.96 10.92
C VAL A 158 0.48 -9.00 11.40
N ILE A 159 1.55 -8.54 12.04
CA ILE A 159 2.60 -9.38 12.62
C ILE A 159 2.65 -9.10 14.12
N TYR A 160 2.59 -10.13 14.94
CA TYR A 160 2.77 -10.04 16.39
C TYR A 160 4.17 -10.50 16.80
N HIS A 161 4.89 -9.59 17.46
CA HIS A 161 6.24 -9.77 17.97
C HIS A 161 6.16 -10.22 19.43
N GLU A 162 6.21 -11.53 19.68
CA GLU A 162 6.10 -12.07 21.04
C GLU A 162 7.22 -11.53 21.96
N ASP A 163 8.45 -11.47 21.45
CA ASP A 163 9.63 -10.99 22.19
C ASP A 163 9.53 -9.53 22.63
N TYR A 164 8.75 -8.73 21.92
CA TYR A 164 8.56 -7.29 22.17
C TYR A 164 7.16 -6.96 22.68
N ASN A 165 6.26 -7.96 22.74
CA ASN A 165 4.82 -7.80 22.95
C ASN A 165 4.23 -6.65 22.11
N PHE A 166 4.54 -6.64 20.81
CA PHE A 166 4.21 -5.54 19.91
C PHE A 166 3.45 -6.02 18.68
N THR A 167 2.46 -5.24 18.23
CA THR A 167 1.68 -5.51 17.03
C THR A 167 2.10 -4.58 15.90
N GLN A 168 2.67 -5.15 14.84
CA GLN A 168 3.06 -4.47 13.62
C GLN A 168 1.96 -4.58 12.56
N ILE A 169 1.64 -3.48 11.88
CA ILE A 169 0.79 -3.46 10.68
C ILE A 169 1.66 -3.21 9.46
N THR A 170 1.73 -4.16 8.52
CA THR A 170 2.57 -4.03 7.31
C THR A 170 2.02 -3.02 6.31
N TYR A 171 0.70 -3.03 6.11
CA TYR A 171 -0.01 -2.08 5.26
C TYR A 171 -1.41 -1.76 5.80
N LEU A 172 -1.86 -0.54 5.56
CA LEU A 172 -3.23 -0.10 5.83
C LEU A 172 -3.81 0.48 4.53
N LYS A 173 -4.89 -0.11 4.03
CA LYS A 173 -5.62 0.42 2.86
C LYS A 173 -6.91 1.08 3.30
N ILE A 174 -7.13 2.30 2.81
CA ILE A 174 -8.39 3.04 2.96
C ILE A 174 -8.90 3.51 1.60
N ASP A 175 -10.22 3.51 1.45
CA ASP A 175 -10.88 4.13 0.30
C ASP A 175 -11.27 5.56 0.66
N CYS A 176 -11.05 6.47 -0.29
CA CYS A 176 -11.46 7.85 -0.13
C CYS A 176 -12.98 7.96 -0.01
N PRO A 177 -13.52 8.66 1.00
CA PRO A 177 -14.96 8.64 1.24
C PRO A 177 -15.74 9.42 0.18
N HIS A 178 -16.96 8.96 -0.12
CA HIS A 178 -17.83 9.56 -1.14
C HIS A 178 -18.31 10.98 -0.81
N ASP A 179 -18.34 11.37 0.47
CA ASP A 179 -18.65 12.75 0.86
C ASP A 179 -17.50 13.73 0.51
N GLY A 180 -16.31 13.20 0.21
CA GLY A 180 -15.15 13.92 -0.29
C GLY A 180 -14.45 14.80 0.73
N THR A 181 -14.71 14.62 2.03
CA THR A 181 -14.16 15.49 3.09
C THR A 181 -12.85 14.93 3.67
N LEU A 182 -11.89 15.82 3.96
CA LEU A 182 -10.61 15.46 4.60
C LEU A 182 -10.82 14.88 6.00
N LYS A 183 -11.82 15.39 6.74
CA LYS A 183 -12.17 14.86 8.06
C LYS A 183 -12.61 13.41 7.97
N ASN A 184 -13.49 13.07 7.02
CA ASN A 184 -13.97 11.71 6.87
C ASN A 184 -12.87 10.77 6.34
N LEU A 185 -11.91 11.28 5.56
CA LEU A 185 -10.71 10.52 5.20
C LEU A 185 -9.90 10.10 6.44
N CYS A 186 -9.70 11.02 7.41
CA CYS A 186 -9.07 10.66 8.68
C CYS A 186 -9.90 9.62 9.45
N ILE A 187 -11.23 9.73 9.46
CA ILE A 187 -12.11 8.76 10.12
C ILE A 187 -11.98 7.37 9.49
N GLN A 188 -11.90 7.27 8.16
CA GLN A 188 -11.70 6.00 7.45
C GLN A 188 -10.38 5.31 7.84
N PHE A 189 -9.33 6.06 8.17
CA PHE A 189 -8.08 5.51 8.72
C PHE A 189 -8.31 4.79 10.04
N PHE A 190 -8.97 5.42 11.00
CA PHE A 190 -9.25 4.78 12.30
C PHE A 190 -10.20 3.59 12.15
N ARG A 191 -11.23 3.72 11.30
CA ARG A 191 -12.12 2.61 10.98
C ARG A 191 -11.38 1.42 10.38
N ALA A 192 -10.42 1.67 9.49
CA ALA A 192 -9.64 0.60 8.88
C ALA A 192 -8.74 -0.10 9.90
N LEU A 193 -8.15 0.63 10.85
CA LEU A 193 -7.41 0.06 11.96
C LEU A 193 -8.30 -0.79 12.87
N ASP A 194 -9.48 -0.27 13.23
CA ASP A 194 -10.44 -0.99 14.09
C ASP A 194 -10.89 -2.31 13.46
N ARG A 195 -11.08 -2.35 12.14
CA ARG A 195 -11.39 -3.61 11.42
C ARG A 195 -10.26 -4.64 11.50
N ILE A 196 -9.01 -4.19 11.48
CA ILE A 196 -7.84 -5.08 11.44
C ILE A 196 -7.46 -5.54 12.85
N LEU A 197 -7.52 -4.65 13.83
CA LEU A 197 -7.05 -4.90 15.20
C LEU A 197 -8.17 -5.22 16.19
N HIS A 198 -9.43 -5.12 15.77
CA HIS A 198 -10.60 -5.21 16.65
C HIS A 198 -10.58 -4.19 17.79
N THR A 199 -10.15 -2.96 17.49
CA THR A 199 -10.09 -1.81 18.41
C THR A 199 -11.30 -0.88 18.22
N ASP A 200 -11.33 0.24 18.96
CA ASP A 200 -12.43 1.22 19.02
C ASP A 200 -11.94 2.68 18.83
N TYR A 201 -10.86 2.89 18.06
CA TYR A 201 -10.30 4.22 17.82
C TYR A 201 -11.30 5.18 17.19
N GLU A 202 -12.08 4.72 16.20
CA GLU A 202 -13.09 5.52 15.53
C GLU A 202 -14.11 6.08 16.54
N THR A 203 -14.65 5.23 17.40
CA THR A 203 -15.66 5.64 18.40
C THR A 203 -15.09 6.66 19.38
N LYS A 204 -13.83 6.47 19.81
CA LYS A 204 -13.11 7.37 20.71
C LYS A 204 -12.87 8.77 20.12
N ILE A 205 -12.82 8.90 18.78
CA ILE A 205 -12.67 10.20 18.11
C ILE A 205 -14.00 10.78 17.63
N ALA A 206 -14.98 9.96 17.26
CA ALA A 206 -16.22 10.41 16.63
C ALA A 206 -17.08 11.28 17.56
N GLY A 207 -17.05 10.99 18.87
CA GLY A 207 -17.72 11.81 19.88
C GLY A 207 -17.06 13.16 20.16
N LYS A 208 -15.83 13.39 19.66
CA LYS A 208 -15.06 14.61 19.91
C LYS A 208 -15.19 15.58 18.73
N ARG A 209 -15.40 16.87 18.99
CA ARG A 209 -15.41 17.93 17.96
C ARG A 209 -13.98 18.28 17.50
N LEU A 210 -13.25 17.27 17.00
CA LEU A 210 -11.85 17.43 16.58
C LEU A 210 -11.74 18.13 15.23
N GLY A 211 -10.76 19.02 15.14
CA GLY A 211 -10.28 19.61 13.89
C GLY A 211 -9.39 18.64 13.09
N ILE A 212 -9.09 18.98 11.84
CA ILE A 212 -8.26 18.15 10.94
C ILE A 212 -6.85 17.94 11.50
N GLU A 213 -6.23 19.00 12.02
CA GLU A 213 -4.90 18.96 12.62
C GLU A 213 -4.83 17.99 13.82
N GLN A 214 -5.82 18.04 14.70
CA GLN A 214 -5.96 17.11 15.81
C GLN A 214 -6.17 15.66 15.33
N LEU A 215 -6.91 15.46 14.23
CA LEU A 215 -7.07 14.13 13.64
C LEU A 215 -5.75 13.61 13.06
N LEU A 216 -4.99 14.44 12.34
CA LEU A 216 -3.67 14.07 11.81
C LEU A 216 -2.68 13.71 12.92
N ALA A 217 -2.68 14.49 14.01
CA ALA A 217 -1.94 14.22 15.23
C ALA A 217 -2.29 12.84 15.81
N MET A 218 -3.58 12.54 15.99
CA MET A 218 -4.05 11.24 16.49
C MET A 218 -3.69 10.10 15.51
N MET A 219 -3.81 10.32 14.20
CA MET A 219 -3.42 9.33 13.19
C MET A 219 -1.93 9.00 13.31
N SER A 220 -1.08 10.02 13.49
CA SER A 220 0.36 9.83 13.71
C SER A 220 0.65 9.00 14.96
N GLN A 221 -0.02 9.31 16.08
CA GLN A 221 0.16 8.53 17.31
C GLN A 221 -0.23 7.05 17.12
N VAL A 222 -1.41 6.78 16.56
CA VAL A 222 -1.89 5.41 16.38
C VAL A 222 -1.07 4.67 15.31
N ALA A 223 -0.66 5.34 14.24
CA ALA A 223 0.20 4.76 13.21
C ALA A 223 1.57 4.33 13.78
N ASN A 224 2.14 5.12 14.69
CA ASN A 224 3.39 4.76 15.35
C ASN A 224 3.19 3.67 16.42
N ALA A 225 2.08 3.71 17.16
CA ALA A 225 1.76 2.72 18.17
C ALA A 225 1.64 1.29 17.62
N HIS A 226 1.23 1.13 16.35
CA HIS A 226 1.13 -0.16 15.66
C HIS A 226 2.16 -0.34 14.54
N ALA A 227 3.17 0.54 14.49
CA ALA A 227 4.14 0.64 13.41
C ALA A 227 3.54 0.35 12.02
N VAL A 228 2.64 1.20 11.54
CA VAL A 228 2.04 1.05 10.22
C VAL A 228 3.10 1.24 9.14
N GLY A 229 3.37 0.23 8.33
CA GLY A 229 4.44 0.20 7.32
C GLY A 229 4.19 1.13 6.14
N VAL A 230 3.00 1.04 5.54
CA VAL A 230 2.56 1.90 4.42
C VAL A 230 1.06 2.17 4.50
N LEU A 231 0.65 3.38 4.13
CA LEU A 231 -0.76 3.77 3.99
C LEU A 231 -1.13 3.85 2.51
N VAL A 232 -2.19 3.16 2.11
CA VAL A 232 -2.74 3.24 0.75
C VAL A 232 -4.07 3.98 0.80
N ILE A 233 -4.18 5.02 -0.01
CA ILE A 233 -5.40 5.81 -0.17
C ILE A 233 -5.92 5.59 -1.59
N ASP A 234 -6.94 4.76 -1.70
CA ASP A 234 -7.57 4.39 -2.97
C ASP A 234 -8.72 5.34 -3.33
N GLU A 235 -9.08 5.36 -4.60
CA GLU A 235 -10.14 6.20 -5.16
C GLU A 235 -10.02 7.70 -4.80
N ILE A 236 -8.78 8.20 -4.71
CA ILE A 236 -8.45 9.57 -4.29
C ILE A 236 -9.16 10.67 -5.09
N GLN A 237 -9.63 10.37 -6.31
CA GLN A 237 -10.47 11.27 -7.10
C GLN A 237 -11.82 11.61 -6.45
N HIS A 238 -12.27 10.85 -5.45
CA HIS A 238 -13.51 11.12 -4.71
C HIS A 238 -13.39 12.34 -3.77
N LEU A 239 -12.18 12.83 -3.52
CA LEU A 239 -12.02 14.10 -2.81
C LEU A 239 -12.64 15.25 -3.60
N ASP A 240 -13.61 15.89 -2.97
CA ASP A 240 -14.25 17.09 -3.52
C ASP A 240 -13.41 18.31 -3.12
N ARG A 241 -12.87 18.99 -4.13
CA ARG A 241 -12.03 20.19 -3.95
C ARG A 241 -12.76 21.31 -3.20
N ARG A 242 -14.06 21.49 -3.41
CA ARG A 242 -14.85 22.52 -2.72
C ARG A 242 -15.08 22.13 -1.27
N ARG A 243 -15.44 20.87 -1.00
CA ARG A 243 -15.68 20.36 0.36
C ARG A 243 -14.40 20.22 1.18
N ALA A 244 -13.26 20.01 0.54
CA ALA A 244 -11.94 20.04 1.17
C ALA A 244 -11.44 21.46 1.48
N GLY A 245 -12.21 22.50 1.11
CA GLY A 245 -11.84 23.90 1.34
C GLY A 245 -10.84 24.47 0.34
N GLY A 246 -10.79 23.90 -0.87
CA GLY A 246 -9.91 24.31 -1.97
C GLY A 246 -8.81 23.30 -2.28
N VAL A 247 -8.21 23.44 -3.47
CA VAL A 247 -7.09 22.59 -3.91
C VAL A 247 -5.87 22.76 -3.01
N ASP A 248 -5.53 24.00 -2.62
CA ASP A 248 -4.34 24.26 -1.80
C ASP A 248 -4.47 23.69 -0.39
N LYS A 249 -5.67 23.77 0.22
CA LYS A 249 -5.93 23.16 1.54
C LYS A 249 -5.83 21.64 1.50
N MET A 250 -6.34 21.02 0.44
CA MET A 250 -6.22 19.58 0.22
C MET A 250 -4.77 19.15 0.01
N LEU A 251 -3.99 19.91 -0.77
CA LEU A 251 -2.58 19.62 -1.00
C LEU A 251 -1.76 19.76 0.27
N ASN A 252 -1.96 20.86 1.02
CA ASN A 252 -1.32 21.05 2.31
C ASN A 252 -1.66 19.91 3.26
N PHE A 253 -2.92 19.44 3.28
CA PHE A 253 -3.30 18.28 4.07
C PHE A 253 -2.46 17.04 3.74
N PHE A 254 -2.22 16.72 2.46
CA PHE A 254 -1.41 15.54 2.10
C PHE A 254 0.07 15.70 2.41
N VAL A 255 0.62 16.89 2.20
CA VAL A 255 1.99 17.22 2.62
C VAL A 255 2.12 17.05 4.14
N THR A 256 1.18 17.60 4.90
CA THR A 256 1.14 17.47 6.37
C THR A 256 0.91 16.02 6.78
N LEU A 257 0.06 15.25 6.11
CA LEU A 257 -0.18 13.83 6.37
C LEU A 257 1.11 13.03 6.27
N VAL A 258 1.81 13.16 5.14
CA VAL A 258 3.07 12.45 4.85
C VAL A 258 4.12 12.85 5.88
N ASN A 259 4.29 14.14 6.16
CA ASN A 259 5.31 14.64 7.09
C ASN A 259 4.99 14.38 8.57
N THR A 260 3.71 14.42 8.96
CA THR A 260 3.28 14.31 10.37
C THR A 260 3.15 12.86 10.80
N ILE A 261 2.57 12.01 9.94
CA ILE A 261 2.48 10.59 10.25
C ILE A 261 3.85 9.92 10.10
N GLY A 262 4.70 10.42 9.19
CA GLY A 262 6.06 9.90 9.03
C GLY A 262 6.10 8.50 8.42
N LEU A 263 5.04 8.10 7.70
CA LEU A 263 4.97 6.84 6.96
C LEU A 263 4.86 7.07 5.45
N PRO A 264 5.29 6.10 4.64
CA PRO A 264 5.09 6.11 3.20
C PRO A 264 3.61 6.02 2.81
N VAL A 265 3.20 6.80 1.80
CA VAL A 265 1.79 6.87 1.34
C VAL A 265 1.68 6.52 -0.15
N ILE A 266 0.81 5.58 -0.50
CA ILE A 266 0.48 5.21 -1.87
C ILE A 266 -0.89 5.79 -2.22
N PHE A 267 -0.93 6.68 -3.18
CA PHE A 267 -2.16 7.25 -3.70
C PHE A 267 -2.59 6.49 -4.95
N VAL A 268 -3.84 6.03 -4.98
CA VAL A 268 -4.39 5.29 -6.12
C VAL A 268 -5.61 6.02 -6.64
N GLY A 269 -5.67 6.20 -7.96
CA GLY A 269 -6.83 6.86 -8.54
C GLY A 269 -6.81 6.99 -10.04
N THR A 270 -7.76 7.79 -10.52
CA THR A 270 -7.93 8.09 -11.94
C THR A 270 -7.13 9.33 -12.36
N PRO A 271 -6.92 9.56 -13.67
CA PRO A 271 -6.30 10.78 -14.17
C PRO A 271 -6.96 12.09 -13.69
N LYS A 272 -8.23 12.05 -13.22
CA LYS A 272 -8.90 13.22 -12.61
C LYS A 272 -8.18 13.74 -11.35
N ALA A 273 -7.48 12.85 -10.64
CA ALA A 273 -6.72 13.20 -9.45
C ALA A 273 -5.30 13.69 -9.76
N ARG A 274 -4.86 13.68 -11.02
CA ARG A 274 -3.52 14.12 -11.45
C ARG A 274 -3.07 15.48 -10.87
N PRO A 275 -3.93 16.51 -10.77
CA PRO A 275 -3.54 17.80 -10.17
C PRO A 275 -3.19 17.73 -8.68
N ILE A 276 -3.73 16.76 -7.94
CA ILE A 276 -3.36 16.50 -6.53
C ILE A 276 -1.90 16.07 -6.47
N PHE A 277 -1.44 15.33 -7.47
CA PHE A 277 -0.11 14.72 -7.50
C PHE A 277 0.95 15.62 -8.16
N GLU A 278 0.58 16.47 -9.11
CA GLU A 278 1.54 17.32 -9.84
C GLU A 278 2.18 18.41 -8.98
N LYS A 279 1.48 18.96 -7.98
CA LYS A 279 2.08 19.90 -7.00
C LYS A 279 2.93 19.17 -5.96
N ASP A 280 2.53 17.96 -5.53
CA ASP A 280 3.30 17.11 -4.62
C ASP A 280 4.62 16.64 -5.26
N LEU A 281 4.60 16.34 -6.56
CA LEU A 281 5.78 16.02 -7.38
C LEU A 281 6.76 17.20 -7.54
N ARG A 282 6.38 18.45 -7.22
CA ARG A 282 7.33 19.58 -7.16
C ARG A 282 8.06 19.64 -5.81
N SER A 283 7.42 19.19 -4.72
CA SER A 283 8.04 19.13 -3.39
C SER A 283 8.84 17.84 -3.18
N ALA A 284 8.33 16.69 -3.64
CA ALA A 284 8.99 15.38 -3.60
C ALA A 284 10.25 15.28 -4.50
N ARG A 285 10.45 16.21 -5.44
CA ARG A 285 11.71 16.31 -6.22
C ARG A 285 12.92 16.71 -5.38
N ARG A 286 12.73 17.19 -4.15
CA ARG A 286 13.84 17.55 -3.24
C ARG A 286 14.31 16.39 -2.37
N GLY A 287 13.67 15.22 -2.42
CA GLY A 287 14.14 14.00 -1.76
C GLY A 287 13.41 12.75 -2.25
N ALA A 288 14.17 11.77 -2.78
CA ALA A 288 13.87 10.34 -2.98
C ALA A 288 12.39 9.85 -3.09
N GLY A 289 11.49 10.59 -3.73
CA GLY A 289 10.10 10.17 -3.96
C GLY A 289 9.98 9.12 -5.07
N PHE A 290 9.09 8.14 -4.92
CA PHE A 290 8.90 7.05 -5.90
C PHE A 290 8.17 7.50 -7.18
N GLY A 291 7.67 8.73 -7.20
CA GLY A 291 7.10 9.39 -8.36
C GLY A 291 5.66 8.97 -8.66
N SER A 292 5.32 9.00 -9.94
CA SER A 292 4.01 8.58 -10.45
C SER A 292 4.17 7.43 -11.44
N LEU A 293 3.35 6.39 -11.29
CA LEU A 293 3.18 5.30 -12.23
C LEU A 293 1.86 5.47 -12.97
N ILE A 294 1.95 5.52 -14.30
CA ILE A 294 0.77 5.53 -15.17
C ILE A 294 0.41 4.08 -15.48
N TRP A 295 -0.81 3.70 -15.10
CA TRP A 295 -1.36 2.36 -15.19
C TRP A 295 -2.36 2.27 -16.35
N GLU A 296 -1.81 1.98 -17.54
CA GLU A 296 -2.57 1.85 -18.77
C GLU A 296 -2.86 0.38 -19.10
N PRO A 297 -3.97 0.08 -19.79
CA PRO A 297 -4.18 -1.24 -20.39
C PRO A 297 -3.04 -1.62 -21.34
N MET A 298 -2.83 -2.92 -21.54
CA MET A 298 -1.89 -3.41 -22.55
C MET A 298 -2.24 -2.84 -23.92
N LYS A 299 -1.24 -2.27 -24.61
CA LYS A 299 -1.41 -1.72 -25.97
C LYS A 299 -1.47 -2.86 -26.97
N SER A 300 -2.25 -2.72 -28.05
CA SER A 300 -2.29 -3.72 -29.14
C SER A 300 -0.87 -3.98 -29.69
N PRO A 301 -0.50 -5.24 -29.99
CA PRO A 301 0.83 -5.61 -30.46
C PRO A 301 1.16 -4.99 -31.84
N GLU A 302 0.15 -4.61 -32.62
CA GLU A 302 0.29 -4.04 -33.97
C GLU A 302 1.04 -2.69 -33.99
N PHE A 303 1.07 -1.98 -32.86
CA PHE A 303 1.57 -0.60 -32.81
C PHE A 303 2.88 -0.42 -32.04
N ASN A 304 3.47 -1.48 -31.45
CA ASN A 304 4.69 -1.36 -30.65
C ASN A 304 5.44 -2.69 -30.44
N LYS A 305 6.74 -2.75 -30.77
CA LYS A 305 7.61 -3.93 -30.53
C LYS A 305 7.65 -4.36 -29.04
N LYS A 306 7.55 -3.42 -28.09
CA LYS A 306 7.46 -3.72 -26.65
C LYS A 306 6.10 -4.33 -26.28
N ALA A 307 5.01 -3.80 -26.85
CA ALA A 307 3.68 -4.38 -26.66
C ALA A 307 3.62 -5.81 -27.23
N SER A 308 4.24 -6.06 -28.39
CA SER A 308 4.38 -7.41 -28.94
C SER A 308 5.05 -8.38 -27.96
N ARG A 309 6.12 -7.97 -27.25
CA ARG A 309 6.76 -8.82 -26.22
C ARG A 309 5.89 -9.05 -24.99
N GLU A 310 5.15 -8.04 -24.53
CA GLU A 310 4.22 -8.19 -23.40
C GLU A 310 3.04 -9.09 -23.76
N TRP A 311 2.51 -8.97 -24.98
CA TRP A 311 1.50 -9.88 -25.51
C TRP A 311 2.04 -11.31 -25.65
N ILE A 312 3.24 -11.48 -26.19
CA ILE A 312 3.91 -12.79 -26.27
C ILE A 312 4.07 -13.38 -24.87
N ALA A 313 4.51 -12.61 -23.87
CA ALA A 313 4.63 -13.10 -22.50
C ALA A 313 3.25 -13.50 -21.92
N PHE A 314 2.21 -12.69 -22.19
CA PHE A 314 0.86 -12.96 -21.75
C PHE A 314 0.26 -14.22 -22.41
N THR A 315 0.58 -14.51 -23.67
CA THR A 315 0.06 -15.67 -24.41
C THR A 315 0.91 -16.93 -24.26
N ASN A 316 2.23 -16.80 -24.15
CA ASN A 316 3.17 -17.93 -24.20
C ASN A 316 3.46 -18.57 -22.85
N GLU A 317 3.19 -17.94 -21.70
CA GLU A 317 3.31 -18.68 -20.42
C GLU A 317 2.30 -19.84 -20.30
N ARG A 318 1.33 -19.95 -21.23
CA ARG A 318 0.47 -21.13 -21.36
C ARG A 318 1.11 -22.33 -22.06
N SER A 319 2.26 -22.20 -22.74
CA SER A 319 2.92 -23.36 -23.39
C SER A 319 3.85 -24.16 -22.46
N GLY A 320 4.00 -23.76 -21.19
CA GLY A 320 4.76 -24.50 -20.18
C GLY A 320 4.02 -25.65 -19.49
N LEU A 321 2.72 -25.83 -19.74
CA LEU A 321 1.91 -26.93 -19.18
C LEU A 321 1.96 -28.22 -20.02
N GLY A 322 2.98 -28.40 -20.87
CA GLY A 322 3.07 -29.55 -21.78
C GLY A 322 4.45 -29.87 -22.33
N SER A 323 5.51 -29.82 -21.50
CA SER A 323 6.79 -30.46 -21.87
C SER A 323 7.57 -30.93 -20.64
N SER A 324 6.97 -31.87 -19.92
CA SER A 324 7.73 -32.98 -19.33
C SER A 324 7.52 -34.17 -20.26
N ASP A 325 8.62 -34.81 -20.65
CA ASP A 325 8.74 -36.01 -21.48
C ASP A 325 8.72 -35.79 -23.01
N HIS A 326 9.91 -35.51 -23.57
CA HIS A 326 10.69 -36.48 -24.35
C HIS A 326 12.10 -35.93 -24.63
#